data_AF-A0AA45XT84-F1
#
_entry.id   AF-A0AA45XT84-F1
#
_cell.length_a   1.000
_cell.length_b   1.000
_cell.length_c   1.000
_cell.angle_alpha   90.00
_cell.angle_beta   90.00
_cell.angle_gamma   90.00
#
_symmetry.space_group_name_H-M   'P 1'
#
loop_
_entity.id
_entity.type
_entity.pdbx_description
1 polymer ?
#
loop_
_entity_poly.entity_id
_entity_poly.type
_entity_poly.pdbx_seq_one_letter_code
_entity_poly.pdbx_strand_id
1 'polypeptide(L)'
;MFRFNPSHLLALVLMPLAVVAAPAPPEPPRVLLVVSSEGRDQGKSRPGFEMDEFAQAWLILKRNGFAIDVASPRGGAVEADKYNPADAFNAALLADQQAVAKLAATLPTEQLRAADYQGVLVIGGKGAMFDLPGDIALQKTIASIWEQGGVVAAVCHGPAALAEVRLGNGRPLVQGRAMTGFTEEEETQFGKRWAKEFSFQLEPRMRELGAHWREAPLMMPKVVVDGRLLTGQNPFSTAALADAFVRASGRTPAAREPWRDERSMALVEQHLQRRDDSAARQLAERSTDFHVELIGMLGYVQLQGAADGTQVSDALAIMQLARPHMQEPRLDVAIADAHWRLGRTIQAREQLLALLEKQPQLDEAKALLARMQP
;
A
#
# COMPACT_ATOMS: atom_id res chain seq x y z
N MET A 1 -66.08 -21.97 72.30
CA MET A 1 -64.71 -22.22 71.81
C MET A 1 -64.84 -22.94 70.49
N PHE A 2 -64.43 -22.48 69.30
CA PHE A 2 -63.64 -21.35 68.84
C PHE A 2 -64.28 -20.84 67.53
N ARG A 3 -64.28 -19.52 67.34
CA ARG A 3 -64.66 -18.84 66.08
C ARG A 3 -63.53 -19.05 65.06
N PHE A 4 -63.86 -19.37 63.81
CA PHE A 4 -62.93 -19.25 62.68
C PHE A 4 -63.51 -18.31 61.63
N ASN A 5 -62.70 -17.33 61.26
CA ASN A 5 -62.97 -16.20 60.39
C ASN A 5 -62.39 -16.52 59.00
N PRO A 6 -63.09 -16.36 57.86
CA PRO A 6 -62.49 -16.62 56.55
C PRO A 6 -61.76 -15.37 56.08
N SER A 7 -60.42 -15.44 56.10
CA SER A 7 -59.52 -14.39 55.64
C SER A 7 -59.35 -14.44 54.12
N HIS A 8 -59.67 -13.32 53.47
CA HIS A 8 -59.06 -12.72 52.26
C HIS A 8 -58.59 -13.65 51.12
N LEU A 9 -59.39 -13.72 50.06
CA LEU A 9 -58.94 -14.11 48.72
C LEU A 9 -58.10 -12.97 48.12
N LEU A 10 -56.80 -13.17 47.96
CA LEU A 10 -55.91 -12.25 47.26
C LEU A 10 -55.96 -12.56 45.75
N ALA A 11 -56.60 -11.69 44.97
CA ALA A 11 -56.59 -11.80 43.51
C ALA A 11 -55.22 -11.34 42.98
N LEU A 12 -54.40 -12.29 42.51
CA LEU A 12 -53.18 -11.98 41.76
C LEU A 12 -53.58 -11.48 40.36
N VAL A 13 -53.45 -10.17 40.13
CA VAL A 13 -53.50 -9.58 38.80
C VAL A 13 -52.14 -9.81 38.14
N LEU A 14 -52.09 -10.75 37.20
CA LEU A 14 -50.93 -10.94 36.30
C LEU A 14 -50.89 -9.75 35.32
N MET A 15 -50.01 -8.78 35.59
CA MET A 15 -49.62 -7.79 34.59
C MET A 15 -48.76 -8.46 33.52
N PRO A 16 -49.02 -8.25 32.22
CA PRO A 16 -48.17 -8.78 31.16
C PRO A 16 -46.81 -8.07 31.21
N LEU A 17 -45.74 -8.85 31.34
CA LEU A 17 -44.38 -8.37 31.13
C LEU A 17 -44.26 -7.90 29.68
N ALA A 18 -44.16 -6.60 29.48
CA ALA A 18 -43.76 -6.02 28.22
C ALA A 18 -42.34 -6.52 27.91
N VAL A 19 -42.22 -7.40 26.90
CA VAL A 19 -40.93 -7.79 26.33
C VAL A 19 -40.39 -6.55 25.62
N VAL A 20 -39.54 -5.79 26.31
CA VAL A 20 -38.76 -4.72 25.68
C VAL A 20 -37.76 -5.42 24.76
N ALA A 21 -38.01 -5.34 23.44
CA ALA A 21 -37.06 -5.82 22.45
C ALA A 21 -35.70 -5.14 22.71
N ALA A 22 -34.64 -5.95 22.80
CA ALA A 22 -33.28 -5.42 22.91
C ALA A 22 -33.01 -4.50 21.70
N PRO A 23 -32.34 -3.35 21.90
CA PRO A 23 -31.99 -2.49 20.79
C PRO A 23 -31.19 -3.29 19.75
N ALA A 24 -31.49 -3.08 18.47
CA ALA A 24 -30.74 -3.69 17.38
C ALA A 24 -29.24 -3.36 17.57
N PRO A 25 -28.33 -4.32 17.29
CA PRO A 25 -26.90 -4.04 17.37
C PRO A 25 -26.58 -2.83 16.48
N PRO A 26 -25.71 -1.90 16.92
CA PRO A 26 -25.35 -0.74 16.14
C PRO A 26 -24.80 -1.18 14.78
N GLU A 27 -25.19 -0.49 13.70
CA GLU A 27 -24.68 -0.79 12.36
C GLU A 27 -23.13 -0.74 12.35
N PRO A 28 -22.46 -1.66 11.64
CA PRO A 28 -21.02 -1.62 11.49
C PRO A 28 -20.60 -0.28 10.89
N PRO A 29 -19.55 0.37 11.41
CA PRO A 29 -19.19 1.67 10.92
C PRO A 29 -18.64 1.54 9.49
N ARG A 30 -19.02 2.50 8.65
CA ARG A 30 -18.83 2.40 7.21
C ARG A 30 -17.65 3.24 6.74
N VAL A 31 -16.89 2.69 5.80
CA VAL A 31 -15.70 3.30 5.20
C VAL A 31 -15.80 3.20 3.68
N LEU A 32 -15.15 4.14 3.01
CA LEU A 32 -15.12 4.20 1.56
C LEU A 32 -13.75 3.80 1.04
N LEU A 33 -13.69 2.81 0.15
CA LEU A 33 -12.55 2.59 -0.74
C LEU A 33 -12.82 3.27 -2.08
N VAL A 34 -11.83 4.00 -2.60
CA VAL A 34 -11.93 4.65 -3.92
C VAL A 34 -10.86 4.07 -4.82
N VAL A 35 -11.26 3.69 -6.03
CA VAL A 35 -10.39 3.19 -7.10
C VAL A 35 -10.63 4.00 -8.37
N SER A 36 -9.64 4.04 -9.27
CA SER A 36 -9.80 4.64 -10.59
C SER A 36 -10.87 3.89 -11.41
N SER A 37 -11.58 4.61 -12.26
CA SER A 37 -12.45 4.03 -13.29
C SER A 37 -11.66 3.62 -14.54
N GLU A 38 -10.42 4.10 -14.68
CA GLU A 38 -9.52 3.70 -15.74
C GLU A 38 -9.11 2.23 -15.62
N GLY A 39 -8.44 1.74 -16.67
CA GLY A 39 -8.09 0.33 -16.81
C GLY A 39 -8.53 -0.19 -18.18
N ARG A 40 -7.57 -0.76 -18.91
CA ARG A 40 -7.83 -1.49 -20.15
C ARG A 40 -6.68 -2.44 -20.45
N ASP A 41 -7.02 -3.66 -20.83
CA ASP A 41 -6.09 -4.72 -21.19
C ASP A 41 -5.11 -5.05 -20.05
N GLN A 42 -5.61 -5.12 -18.81
CA GLN A 42 -4.83 -5.33 -17.57
C GLN A 42 -3.73 -4.28 -17.40
N GLY A 43 -4.09 -3.01 -17.59
CA GLY A 43 -3.16 -1.89 -17.52
C GLY A 43 -2.28 -1.69 -18.75
N LYS A 44 -2.33 -2.60 -19.73
CA LYS A 44 -1.44 -2.53 -20.90
C LYS A 44 -1.83 -1.44 -21.87
N SER A 45 -3.10 -1.07 -22.00
CA SER A 45 -3.50 0.00 -22.94
C SER A 45 -3.89 1.28 -22.23
N ARG A 46 -4.31 1.16 -20.97
CA ARG A 46 -4.58 2.26 -20.04
C ARG A 46 -4.43 1.69 -18.63
N PRO A 47 -3.63 2.29 -17.74
CA PRO A 47 -3.48 1.76 -16.40
C PRO A 47 -4.78 1.93 -15.62
N GLY A 48 -5.06 0.95 -14.77
CA GLY A 48 -6.16 0.96 -13.82
C GLY A 48 -5.67 1.19 -12.39
N PHE A 49 -6.40 0.63 -11.43
CA PHE A 49 -6.00 0.61 -10.03
C PHE A 49 -5.06 -0.56 -9.72
N GLU A 50 -4.32 -0.48 -8.62
CA GLU A 50 -3.41 -1.54 -8.16
C GLU A 50 -4.18 -2.60 -7.34
N MET A 51 -4.24 -3.84 -7.84
CA MET A 51 -5.04 -4.90 -7.21
C MET A 51 -4.49 -5.29 -5.83
N ASP A 52 -3.17 -5.35 -5.70
CA ASP A 52 -2.52 -5.77 -4.46
C ASP A 52 -2.85 -4.79 -3.32
N GLU A 53 -2.86 -3.49 -3.63
CA GLU A 53 -3.26 -2.45 -2.69
C GLU A 53 -4.74 -2.58 -2.28
N PHE A 54 -5.63 -2.77 -3.26
CA PHE A 54 -7.05 -2.97 -2.96
C PHE A 54 -7.28 -4.21 -2.10
N ALA A 55 -6.65 -5.34 -2.46
CA ALA A 55 -6.80 -6.61 -1.77
C ALA A 55 -6.37 -6.52 -0.31
N GLN A 56 -5.18 -5.98 -0.05
CA GLN A 56 -4.67 -5.83 1.31
C GLN A 56 -5.53 -4.88 2.14
N ALA A 57 -5.92 -3.72 1.59
CA ALA A 57 -6.77 -2.76 2.28
C ALA A 57 -8.15 -3.35 2.60
N TRP A 58 -8.81 -3.99 1.63
CA TRP A 58 -10.11 -4.65 1.81
C TRP A 58 -10.07 -5.69 2.94
N LEU A 59 -9.11 -6.61 2.88
CA LEU A 59 -9.01 -7.72 3.83
C LEU A 59 -8.75 -7.22 5.25
N ILE A 60 -7.87 -6.23 5.43
CA ILE A 60 -7.58 -5.64 6.75
C ILE A 60 -8.81 -4.89 7.28
N LEU A 61 -9.45 -4.05 6.47
CA LEU A 61 -10.62 -3.29 6.91
C LEU A 61 -11.80 -4.22 7.25
N LYS A 62 -12.05 -5.23 6.42
CA LYS A 62 -13.12 -6.23 6.66
C LYS A 62 -12.87 -7.02 7.94
N ARG A 63 -11.62 -7.47 8.17
CA ARG A 63 -11.22 -8.15 9.42
C ARG A 63 -11.47 -7.29 10.66
N ASN A 64 -11.41 -5.97 10.54
CA ASN A 64 -11.64 -5.00 11.61
C ASN A 64 -13.10 -4.54 11.76
N GLY A 65 -14.03 -5.22 11.06
CA GLY A 65 -15.48 -5.05 11.23
C GLY A 65 -16.04 -3.79 10.55
N PHE A 66 -15.34 -3.23 9.57
CA PHE A 66 -15.88 -2.14 8.76
C PHE A 66 -16.86 -2.65 7.71
N ALA A 67 -17.97 -1.94 7.52
CA ALA A 67 -18.73 -2.03 6.28
C ALA A 67 -18.01 -1.23 5.21
N ILE A 68 -17.71 -1.85 4.06
CA ILE A 68 -16.89 -1.23 3.01
C ILE A 68 -17.76 -1.02 1.78
N ASP A 69 -17.83 0.23 1.34
CA ASP A 69 -18.26 0.58 -0.01
C ASP A 69 -17.06 0.85 -0.90
N VAL A 70 -17.22 0.56 -2.19
CA VAL A 70 -16.20 0.81 -3.21
C VAL A 70 -16.80 1.75 -4.23
N ALA A 71 -16.08 2.82 -4.54
CA ALA A 71 -16.50 3.82 -5.51
C ALA A 71 -15.41 4.10 -6.55
N SER A 72 -15.86 4.56 -7.72
CA SER A 72 -15.00 5.09 -8.78
C SER A 72 -15.72 6.25 -9.49
N PRO A 73 -15.01 7.17 -10.16
CA PRO A 73 -15.65 8.30 -10.83
C PRO A 73 -16.85 7.96 -11.72
N ARG A 74 -16.77 6.88 -12.51
CA ARG A 74 -17.83 6.43 -13.43
C ARG A 74 -18.82 5.44 -12.80
N GLY A 75 -18.51 4.88 -11.64
CA GLY A 75 -19.22 3.72 -11.10
C GLY A 75 -19.08 2.48 -12.01
N GLY A 76 -19.80 1.41 -11.67
CA GLY A 76 -19.86 0.19 -12.47
C GLY A 76 -18.63 -0.69 -12.34
N ALA A 77 -18.32 -1.46 -13.39
CA ALA A 77 -17.17 -2.38 -13.36
C ALA A 77 -15.85 -1.62 -13.53
N VAL A 78 -14.86 -1.96 -12.71
CA VAL A 78 -13.49 -1.43 -12.80
C VAL A 78 -12.50 -2.53 -13.17
N GLU A 79 -11.36 -2.15 -13.76
CA GLU A 79 -10.32 -3.08 -14.20
C GLU A 79 -8.98 -2.71 -13.54
N ALA A 80 -8.34 -3.70 -12.90
CA ALA A 80 -7.04 -3.53 -12.28
C ALA A 80 -5.89 -3.63 -13.32
N ASP A 81 -4.73 -3.10 -12.96
CA ASP A 81 -3.47 -3.46 -13.62
C ASP A 81 -3.17 -4.96 -13.46
N LYS A 82 -2.26 -5.52 -14.28
CA LYS A 82 -1.89 -6.94 -14.21
C LYS A 82 -1.34 -7.29 -12.81
N TYR A 83 -1.97 -8.26 -12.16
CA TYR A 83 -1.58 -8.79 -10.85
C TYR A 83 -1.41 -10.31 -10.87
N ASN A 84 -0.86 -10.87 -9.78
CA ASN A 84 -0.76 -12.31 -9.59
C ASN A 84 -1.95 -12.84 -8.78
N PRO A 85 -2.88 -13.61 -9.38
CA PRO A 85 -4.06 -14.12 -8.66
C PRO A 85 -3.71 -15.20 -7.63
N ALA A 86 -2.50 -15.77 -7.68
CA ALA A 86 -2.06 -16.79 -6.73
C ALA A 86 -1.46 -16.21 -5.44
N ASP A 87 -1.18 -14.90 -5.39
CA ASP A 87 -0.72 -14.27 -4.14
C ASP A 87 -1.81 -14.34 -3.07
N ALA A 88 -1.41 -14.60 -1.83
CA ALA A 88 -2.33 -15.00 -0.78
C ALA A 88 -3.47 -13.99 -0.54
N PHE A 89 -3.18 -12.70 -0.56
CA PHE A 89 -4.20 -11.65 -0.42
C PHE A 89 -5.08 -11.53 -1.67
N ASN A 90 -4.54 -11.69 -2.89
CA ASN A 90 -5.32 -11.64 -4.13
C ASN A 90 -6.25 -12.86 -4.24
N ALA A 91 -5.75 -14.05 -3.93
CA ALA A 91 -6.55 -15.27 -3.89
C ALA A 91 -7.70 -15.15 -2.86
N ALA A 92 -7.41 -14.60 -1.68
CA ALA A 92 -8.42 -14.37 -0.64
C ALA A 92 -9.47 -13.33 -1.07
N LEU A 93 -9.06 -12.24 -1.74
CA LEU A 93 -9.97 -11.24 -2.30
C LEU A 93 -10.88 -11.84 -3.37
N LEU A 94 -10.33 -12.62 -4.30
CA LEU A 94 -11.08 -13.26 -5.39
C LEU A 94 -12.07 -14.30 -4.88
N ALA A 95 -11.79 -14.92 -3.73
CA ALA A 95 -12.73 -15.82 -3.05
C ALA A 95 -13.82 -15.06 -2.28
N ASP A 96 -13.65 -13.76 -2.01
CA ASP A 96 -14.62 -12.92 -1.32
C ASP A 96 -15.66 -12.38 -2.30
N GLN A 97 -16.81 -13.05 -2.38
CA GLN A 97 -17.91 -12.68 -3.28
C GLN A 97 -18.38 -11.23 -3.09
N GLN A 98 -18.29 -10.69 -1.87
CA GLN A 98 -18.67 -9.31 -1.61
C GLN A 98 -17.67 -8.33 -2.25
N ALA A 99 -16.37 -8.61 -2.15
CA ALA A 99 -15.32 -7.79 -2.75
C ALA A 99 -15.44 -7.79 -4.28
N VAL A 100 -15.58 -8.99 -4.87
CA VAL A 100 -15.72 -9.16 -6.31
C VAL A 100 -16.97 -8.45 -6.83
N ALA A 101 -18.10 -8.57 -6.14
CA ALA A 101 -19.34 -7.86 -6.51
C ALA A 101 -19.18 -6.34 -6.43
N LYS A 102 -18.47 -5.83 -5.41
CA LYS A 102 -18.20 -4.38 -5.26
C LYS A 102 -17.28 -3.84 -6.35
N LEU A 103 -16.29 -4.61 -6.82
CA LEU A 103 -15.45 -4.22 -7.96
C LEU A 103 -16.19 -4.32 -9.31
N ALA A 104 -17.15 -5.24 -9.44
CA ALA A 104 -17.99 -5.35 -10.63
C ALA A 104 -19.07 -4.26 -10.73
N ALA A 105 -19.38 -3.60 -9.61
CA ALA A 105 -20.43 -2.57 -9.51
C ALA A 105 -20.07 -1.52 -8.44
N THR A 106 -19.01 -0.75 -8.68
CA THR A 106 -18.63 0.37 -7.81
C THR A 106 -19.72 1.44 -7.83
N LEU A 107 -19.85 2.16 -6.72
CA LEU A 107 -20.71 3.35 -6.65
C LEU A 107 -20.06 4.48 -7.48
N PRO A 108 -20.82 5.20 -8.33
CA PRO A 108 -20.31 6.43 -8.91
C PRO A 108 -20.12 7.49 -7.82
N THR A 109 -19.02 8.23 -7.89
CA THR A 109 -18.66 9.24 -6.86
C THR A 109 -19.73 10.32 -6.69
N GLU A 110 -20.46 10.64 -7.76
CA GLU A 110 -21.59 11.59 -7.75
C GLU A 110 -22.77 11.16 -6.84
N GLN A 111 -22.89 9.88 -6.52
CA GLN A 111 -23.97 9.35 -5.66
C GLN A 111 -23.54 9.20 -4.19
N LEU A 112 -22.29 9.51 -3.86
CA LEU A 112 -21.79 9.37 -2.51
C LEU A 112 -22.35 10.46 -1.59
N ARG A 113 -22.65 10.07 -0.35
CA ARG A 113 -22.95 11.00 0.73
C ARG A 113 -21.85 10.89 1.78
N ALA A 114 -21.07 11.95 1.94
CA ALA A 114 -19.94 11.96 2.88
C ALA A 114 -20.34 11.57 4.32
N ALA A 115 -21.53 11.96 4.76
CA ALA A 115 -22.07 11.64 6.10
C ALA A 115 -22.24 10.14 6.36
N ASP A 116 -22.27 9.30 5.32
CA ASP A 116 -22.37 7.84 5.47
C ASP A 116 -21.04 7.19 5.87
N TYR A 117 -19.91 7.93 5.81
CA TYR A 117 -18.56 7.38 5.96
C TYR A 117 -17.78 8.06 7.10
N GLN A 118 -17.17 7.24 7.96
CA GLN A 118 -16.23 7.74 8.98
C GLN A 118 -14.81 8.01 8.40
N GLY A 119 -14.56 7.59 7.16
CA GLY A 119 -13.30 7.78 6.49
C GLY A 119 -13.25 7.20 5.08
N VAL A 120 -12.25 7.62 4.33
CA VAL A 120 -11.97 7.24 2.95
C VAL A 120 -10.53 6.79 2.80
N LEU A 121 -10.30 5.71 2.05
CA LEU A 121 -8.97 5.26 1.64
C LEU A 121 -8.93 5.16 0.11
N VAL A 122 -8.10 5.99 -0.51
CA VAL A 122 -7.90 6.04 -1.96
C VAL A 122 -6.78 5.09 -2.36
N ILE A 123 -7.13 4.09 -3.15
CA ILE A 123 -6.20 3.11 -3.71
C ILE A 123 -5.45 3.74 -4.89
N GLY A 124 -4.18 3.38 -5.04
CA GLY A 124 -3.33 3.82 -6.12
C GLY A 124 -3.48 2.96 -7.37
N GLY A 125 -2.34 2.69 -8.01
CA GLY A 125 -2.26 2.33 -9.42
C GLY A 125 -2.26 3.57 -10.32
N LYS A 126 -1.56 3.49 -11.47
CA LYS A 126 -1.33 4.67 -12.31
C LYS A 126 -2.61 5.25 -12.91
N GLY A 127 -3.69 4.47 -12.98
CA GLY A 127 -5.03 4.95 -13.35
C GLY A 127 -5.49 6.12 -12.47
N ALA A 128 -5.10 6.12 -11.19
CA ALA A 128 -5.43 7.19 -10.24
C ALA A 128 -4.96 8.58 -10.68
N MET A 129 -3.90 8.68 -11.50
CA MET A 129 -3.41 9.97 -12.01
C MET A 129 -4.28 10.56 -13.12
N PHE A 130 -5.15 9.75 -13.76
CA PHE A 130 -5.87 10.15 -14.97
C PHE A 130 -7.26 10.72 -14.68
N ASP A 131 -8.00 10.13 -13.75
CA ASP A 131 -9.41 10.49 -13.51
C ASP A 131 -9.67 11.07 -12.12
N LEU A 132 -9.04 10.54 -11.07
CA LEU A 132 -9.33 10.95 -9.69
C LEU A 132 -9.07 12.44 -9.41
N PRO A 133 -7.98 13.08 -9.88
CA PRO A 133 -7.73 14.50 -9.61
C PRO A 133 -8.78 15.41 -10.26
N GLY A 134 -9.38 14.97 -11.37
CA GLY A 134 -10.40 15.72 -12.11
C GLY A 134 -11.83 15.51 -11.60
N ASP A 135 -12.05 14.55 -10.70
CA ASP A 135 -13.38 14.22 -10.19
C ASP A 135 -13.82 15.19 -9.09
N ILE A 136 -14.66 16.15 -9.48
CA ILE A 136 -15.21 17.17 -8.59
C ILE A 136 -16.10 16.58 -7.47
N ALA A 137 -16.83 15.48 -7.75
CA ALA A 137 -17.68 14.84 -6.75
C ALA A 137 -16.84 14.14 -5.68
N LEU A 138 -15.77 13.47 -6.09
CA LEU A 138 -14.79 12.88 -5.18
C LEU A 138 -14.11 13.97 -4.33
N GLN A 139 -13.65 15.06 -4.95
CA GLN A 139 -13.01 16.17 -4.22
C GLN A 139 -13.90 16.70 -3.08
N LYS A 140 -15.18 16.95 -3.38
CA LYS A 140 -16.17 17.41 -2.39
C LYS A 140 -16.41 16.37 -1.30
N THR A 141 -16.52 15.10 -1.67
CA THR A 141 -16.71 14.00 -0.72
C THR A 141 -15.55 13.90 0.25
N ILE A 142 -14.30 13.94 -0.23
CA ILE A 142 -13.10 13.91 0.61
C ILE A 142 -13.05 15.13 1.54
N ALA A 143 -13.32 16.33 1.02
CA ALA A 143 -13.37 17.56 1.84
C ALA A 143 -14.42 17.44 2.96
N SER A 144 -15.63 16.98 2.65
CA SER A 144 -16.69 16.80 3.65
C SER A 144 -16.37 15.73 4.68
N ILE A 145 -15.80 14.59 4.28
CA ILE A 145 -15.32 13.55 5.21
C ILE A 145 -14.26 14.14 6.14
N TRP A 146 -13.32 14.93 5.60
CA TRP A 146 -12.31 15.60 6.41
C TRP A 146 -12.94 16.58 7.41
N GLU A 147 -13.85 17.44 6.98
CA GLU A 147 -14.44 18.49 7.81
C GLU A 147 -15.35 17.95 8.92
N GLN A 148 -16.02 16.83 8.68
CA GLN A 148 -16.84 16.17 9.71
C GLN A 148 -16.04 15.29 10.69
N GLY A 149 -14.70 15.30 10.61
CA GLY A 149 -13.85 14.56 11.55
C GLY A 149 -13.41 13.16 11.09
N GLY A 150 -13.68 12.77 9.85
CA GLY A 150 -13.36 11.44 9.31
C GLY A 150 -11.92 11.25 8.83
N VAL A 151 -11.49 10.00 8.72
CA VAL A 151 -10.12 9.66 8.30
C VAL A 151 -9.96 9.83 6.78
N VAL A 152 -8.86 10.44 6.32
CA VAL A 152 -8.50 10.51 4.89
C VAL A 152 -7.19 9.78 4.69
N ALA A 153 -7.21 8.70 3.91
CA ALA A 153 -6.04 7.92 3.58
C ALA A 153 -5.85 7.77 2.07
N ALA A 154 -4.59 7.65 1.63
CA ALA A 154 -4.27 7.34 0.24
C ALA A 154 -2.91 6.64 0.11
N VAL A 155 -2.76 5.75 -0.87
CA VAL A 155 -1.50 4.99 -1.09
C VAL A 155 -1.00 5.10 -2.52
N CYS A 156 0.32 5.06 -2.74
CA CYS A 156 0.93 5.03 -4.06
C CYS A 156 0.54 6.25 -4.90
N HIS A 157 -0.15 6.07 -6.02
CA HIS A 157 -0.71 7.18 -6.83
C HIS A 157 -2.03 7.74 -6.29
N GLY A 158 -2.67 7.06 -5.33
CA GLY A 158 -3.93 7.48 -4.71
C GLY A 158 -3.93 8.93 -4.16
N PRO A 159 -2.82 9.45 -3.58
CA PRO A 159 -2.76 10.84 -3.14
C PRO A 159 -3.02 11.87 -4.25
N ALA A 160 -2.95 11.50 -5.54
CA ALA A 160 -3.35 12.36 -6.65
C ALA A 160 -4.79 12.87 -6.52
N ALA A 161 -5.70 12.07 -5.94
CA ALA A 161 -7.07 12.47 -5.65
C ALA A 161 -7.17 13.65 -4.66
N LEU A 162 -6.11 13.93 -3.89
CA LEU A 162 -6.05 15.00 -2.90
C LEU A 162 -5.59 16.34 -3.48
N ALA A 163 -5.02 16.35 -4.70
CA ALA A 163 -4.37 17.53 -5.28
C ALA A 163 -5.32 18.72 -5.40
N GLU A 164 -6.56 18.46 -5.80
CA GLU A 164 -7.59 19.49 -6.02
C GLU A 164 -8.63 19.57 -4.91
N VAL A 165 -8.43 18.84 -3.79
CA VAL A 165 -9.30 18.96 -2.61
C VAL A 165 -9.05 20.30 -1.91
N ARG A 166 -10.09 21.12 -1.82
CA ARG A 166 -10.10 22.38 -1.07
C ARG A 166 -11.06 22.29 0.10
N LEU A 167 -10.63 22.79 1.26
CA LEU A 167 -11.47 22.89 2.45
C LEU A 167 -12.39 24.11 2.36
N GLY A 168 -13.37 24.24 3.24
CA GLY A 168 -14.33 25.35 3.30
C GLY A 168 -13.69 26.73 3.52
N ASN A 169 -12.43 26.77 3.97
CA ASN A 169 -11.63 28.00 4.02
C ASN A 169 -10.84 28.30 2.71
N GLY A 170 -11.07 27.53 1.66
CA GLY A 170 -10.43 27.65 0.35
C GLY A 170 -9.01 27.07 0.26
N ARG A 171 -8.41 26.61 1.37
CA ARG A 171 -7.04 26.07 1.37
C ARG A 171 -6.99 24.62 0.86
N PRO A 172 -5.91 24.21 0.19
CA PRO A 172 -5.65 22.80 -0.10
C PRO A 172 -5.65 21.95 1.17
N LEU A 173 -6.27 20.77 1.11
CA LEU A 173 -6.28 19.83 2.25
C LEU A 173 -4.86 19.45 2.70
N VAL A 174 -3.94 19.33 1.74
CA VAL A 174 -2.55 18.91 1.97
C VAL A 174 -1.63 20.05 2.45
N GLN A 175 -2.09 21.30 2.46
CA GLN A 175 -1.24 22.45 2.79
C GLN A 175 -0.71 22.37 4.23
N GLY A 176 0.62 22.38 4.37
CA GLY A 176 1.33 22.31 5.66
C GLY A 176 1.31 20.94 6.32
N ARG A 177 0.81 19.90 5.63
CA ARG A 177 0.67 18.53 6.19
C ARG A 177 1.84 17.64 5.82
N ALA A 178 2.26 16.80 6.75
CA ALA A 178 3.19 15.72 6.43
C ALA A 178 2.47 14.63 5.63
N MET A 179 3.04 14.25 4.49
CA MET A 179 2.50 13.17 3.66
C MET A 179 3.58 12.50 2.80
N THR A 180 3.20 11.40 2.17
CA THR A 180 3.95 10.67 1.16
C THR A 180 3.02 10.20 0.04
N GLY A 181 3.56 9.44 -0.91
CA GLY A 181 2.90 8.87 -2.08
C GLY A 181 3.98 8.34 -3.01
N PHE A 182 3.60 7.88 -4.19
CA PHE A 182 4.58 7.38 -5.17
C PHE A 182 5.57 8.49 -5.51
N THR A 183 6.86 8.24 -5.28
CA THR A 183 7.88 9.29 -5.33
C THR A 183 8.27 9.64 -6.76
N GLU A 184 8.88 10.80 -6.96
CA GLU A 184 9.48 11.16 -8.26
C GLU A 184 10.57 10.15 -8.68
N GLU A 185 11.33 9.62 -7.72
CA GLU A 185 12.32 8.58 -7.95
C GLU A 185 11.67 7.28 -8.46
N GLU A 186 10.59 6.84 -7.80
CA GLU A 186 9.80 5.68 -8.22
C GLU A 186 9.15 5.90 -9.59
N GLU A 187 8.61 7.09 -9.87
CA GLU A 187 8.01 7.44 -11.17
C GLU A 187 9.06 7.45 -12.28
N THR A 188 10.26 7.97 -12.02
CA THR A 188 11.37 7.97 -12.99
C THR A 188 11.78 6.54 -13.36
N GLN A 189 11.78 5.64 -12.38
CA GLN A 189 12.17 4.26 -12.57
C GLN A 189 11.07 3.42 -13.25
N PHE A 190 9.81 3.55 -12.81
CA PHE A 190 8.71 2.64 -13.17
C PHE A 190 7.59 3.27 -14.01
N GLY A 191 7.62 4.58 -14.20
CA GLY A 191 6.54 5.40 -14.74
C GLY A 191 6.63 5.79 -16.21
N LYS A 192 7.78 5.52 -16.85
CA LYS A 192 8.20 6.11 -18.16
C LYS A 192 7.13 6.08 -19.26
N ARG A 193 6.27 5.07 -19.27
CA ARG A 193 5.21 4.91 -20.27
C ARG A 193 4.11 5.96 -20.13
N TRP A 194 3.66 6.23 -18.92
CA TRP A 194 2.45 7.03 -18.64
C TRP A 194 2.77 8.43 -18.10
N ALA A 195 3.96 8.62 -17.53
CA ALA A 195 4.35 9.86 -16.88
C ALA A 195 4.17 11.12 -17.73
N LYS A 196 4.30 11.02 -19.06
CA LYS A 196 4.12 12.14 -20.00
C LYS A 196 2.67 12.52 -20.27
N GLU A 197 1.73 11.63 -19.96
CA GLU A 197 0.29 11.86 -20.16
C GLU A 197 -0.39 12.41 -18.89
N PHE A 198 0.28 12.32 -17.73
CA PHE A 198 -0.26 12.86 -16.49
C PHE A 198 -0.36 14.39 -16.58
N SER A 199 -1.45 14.94 -16.04
CA SER A 199 -1.65 16.39 -15.96
C SER A 199 -0.65 17.07 -15.00
N PHE A 200 -0.09 16.32 -14.06
CA PHE A 200 0.98 16.71 -13.16
C PHE A 200 1.78 15.50 -12.68
N GLN A 201 3.00 15.73 -12.16
CA GLN A 201 3.75 14.72 -11.41
C GLN A 201 3.35 14.77 -9.94
N LEU A 202 3.09 13.62 -9.32
CA LEU A 202 2.46 13.52 -8.01
C LEU A 202 3.23 14.28 -6.91
N GLU A 203 4.47 13.87 -6.64
CA GLU A 203 5.28 14.48 -5.59
C GLU A 203 5.50 15.99 -5.81
N PRO A 204 5.97 16.46 -6.99
CA PRO A 204 6.13 17.88 -7.25
C PRO A 204 4.86 18.68 -7.01
N ARG A 205 3.69 18.16 -7.45
CA ARG A 205 2.41 18.83 -7.26
C ARG A 205 2.02 18.93 -5.78
N MET A 206 2.21 17.87 -5.01
CA MET A 206 1.91 17.91 -3.56
C MET A 206 2.80 18.92 -2.84
N ARG A 207 4.09 18.98 -3.19
CA ARG A 207 5.03 19.99 -2.66
C ARG A 207 4.61 21.41 -3.02
N GLU A 208 4.22 21.65 -4.28
CA GLU A 208 3.71 22.94 -4.75
C GLU A 208 2.47 23.40 -3.96
N LEU A 209 1.58 22.47 -3.60
CA LEU A 209 0.40 22.71 -2.76
C LEU A 209 0.75 22.93 -1.26
N GLY A 210 2.03 22.90 -0.91
CA GLY A 210 2.54 23.16 0.43
C GLY A 210 2.63 21.93 1.32
N ALA A 211 2.58 20.72 0.77
CA ALA A 211 2.76 19.50 1.57
C ALA A 211 4.21 19.34 2.05
N HIS A 212 4.38 18.88 3.28
CA HIS A 212 5.66 18.47 3.85
C HIS A 212 5.95 17.01 3.48
N TRP A 213 6.44 16.80 2.27
CA TRP A 213 6.72 15.46 1.73
C TRP A 213 7.78 14.71 2.55
N ARG A 214 7.54 13.42 2.77
CA ARG A 214 8.44 12.47 3.44
C ARG A 214 8.47 11.18 2.63
N GLU A 215 9.64 10.58 2.49
CA GLU A 215 9.81 9.34 1.73
C GLU A 215 10.84 8.43 2.39
N ALA A 216 10.74 7.14 2.06
CA ALA A 216 11.76 6.12 2.29
C ALA A 216 12.52 5.88 0.98
N PRO A 217 13.70 5.20 1.05
CA PRO A 217 14.43 4.80 -0.15
C PRO A 217 13.55 4.05 -1.16
N LEU A 218 13.93 4.13 -2.43
CA LEU A 218 13.24 3.50 -3.55
C LEU A 218 12.65 2.11 -3.23
N MET A 219 11.33 1.98 -3.41
CA MET A 219 10.49 0.80 -3.12
C MET A 219 10.35 0.37 -1.65
N MET A 220 11.06 0.98 -0.70
CA MET A 220 10.85 0.67 0.73
C MET A 220 9.49 1.21 1.19
N PRO A 221 8.77 0.47 2.07
CA PRO A 221 7.49 0.94 2.57
C PRO A 221 7.66 2.19 3.44
N LYS A 222 6.72 3.13 3.30
CA LYS A 222 6.62 4.31 4.17
C LYS A 222 5.16 4.66 4.39
N VAL A 223 4.79 4.78 5.66
CA VAL A 223 3.52 5.38 6.06
C VAL A 223 3.79 6.68 6.79
N VAL A 224 3.07 7.73 6.42
CA VAL A 224 3.07 9.03 7.10
C VAL A 224 1.70 9.26 7.70
N VAL A 225 1.67 9.59 9.00
CA VAL A 225 0.46 9.89 9.75
C VAL A 225 0.54 11.33 10.27
N ASP A 226 -0.34 12.20 9.79
CA ASP A 226 -0.52 13.58 10.25
C ASP A 226 -1.97 13.76 10.72
N GLY A 227 -2.20 13.49 12.00
CA GLY A 227 -3.54 13.49 12.59
C GLY A 227 -4.46 12.46 11.91
N ARG A 228 -5.42 12.96 11.11
CA ARG A 228 -6.39 12.15 10.35
C ARG A 228 -6.02 11.97 8.87
N LEU A 229 -4.92 12.57 8.42
CA LEU A 229 -4.38 12.35 7.08
C LEU A 229 -3.33 11.25 7.16
N LEU A 230 -3.54 10.16 6.42
CA LEU A 230 -2.61 9.05 6.34
C LEU A 230 -2.20 8.83 4.90
N THR A 231 -0.92 8.62 4.65
CA THR A 231 -0.45 8.33 3.29
C THR A 231 0.57 7.22 3.28
N GLY A 232 0.51 6.37 2.25
CA GLY A 232 1.45 5.29 1.99
C GLY A 232 2.21 5.54 0.70
N GLN A 233 3.53 5.32 0.69
CA GLN A 233 4.39 5.66 -0.44
C GLN A 233 4.13 4.80 -1.67
N ASN A 234 4.04 3.48 -1.49
CA ASN A 234 4.01 2.50 -2.59
C ASN A 234 3.20 1.27 -2.16
N PRO A 235 2.99 0.26 -3.04
CA PRO A 235 2.15 -0.89 -2.71
C PRO A 235 2.52 -1.61 -1.41
N PHE A 236 3.82 -1.70 -1.09
CA PHE A 236 4.34 -2.34 0.14
C PHE A 236 3.97 -1.57 1.42
N SER A 237 3.47 -0.34 1.30
CA SER A 237 3.01 0.48 2.41
C SER A 237 1.54 0.20 2.79
N THR A 238 0.79 -0.52 1.96
CA THR A 238 -0.68 -0.64 2.07
C THR A 238 -1.11 -1.28 3.37
N ALA A 239 -0.55 -2.43 3.73
CA ALA A 239 -0.97 -3.14 4.93
C ALA A 239 -0.77 -2.30 6.20
N ALA A 240 0.40 -1.66 6.33
CA ALA A 240 0.70 -0.75 7.43
C ALA A 240 -0.20 0.51 7.41
N LEU A 241 -0.54 1.03 6.23
CA LEU A 241 -1.48 2.15 6.08
C LEU A 241 -2.89 1.76 6.52
N ALA A 242 -3.38 0.58 6.14
CA ALA A 242 -4.69 0.07 6.54
C ALA A 242 -4.77 -0.15 8.05
N ASP A 243 -3.72 -0.68 8.67
CA ASP A 243 -3.63 -0.79 10.14
C ASP A 243 -3.61 0.60 10.81
N ALA A 244 -2.94 1.58 10.20
CA ALA A 244 -2.96 2.97 10.68
C ALA A 244 -4.35 3.63 10.51
N PHE A 245 -5.08 3.32 9.43
CA PHE A 245 -6.45 3.77 9.21
C PHE A 245 -7.39 3.23 10.29
N VAL A 246 -7.26 1.95 10.64
CA VAL A 246 -8.05 1.32 11.72
C VAL A 246 -7.78 2.05 13.05
N ARG A 247 -6.51 2.34 13.35
CA ARG A 247 -6.11 3.12 14.55
C ARG A 247 -6.70 4.52 14.55
N ALA A 248 -6.57 5.25 13.45
CA ALA A 248 -7.11 6.60 13.31
C ALA A 248 -8.65 6.64 13.42
N SER A 249 -9.32 5.53 13.10
CA SER A 249 -10.76 5.33 13.28
C SER A 249 -11.17 4.94 14.71
N GLY A 250 -10.26 5.05 15.69
CA GLY A 250 -10.52 4.78 17.10
C GLY A 250 -10.56 3.30 17.49
N ARG A 251 -9.94 2.42 16.68
CA ARG A 251 -9.94 0.96 16.90
C ARG A 251 -8.53 0.41 17.07
N THR A 252 -8.40 -0.74 17.71
CA THR A 252 -7.14 -1.52 17.70
C THR A 252 -7.17 -2.48 16.50
N PRO A 253 -6.15 -2.46 15.62
CA PRO A 253 -6.07 -3.42 14.52
C PRO A 253 -6.08 -4.86 15.04
N ALA A 254 -6.96 -5.68 14.48
CA ALA A 254 -7.02 -7.10 14.75
C ALA A 254 -5.70 -7.76 14.37
N ALA A 255 -5.11 -8.50 15.30
CA ALA A 255 -3.87 -9.25 15.06
C ALA A 255 -4.00 -10.14 13.83
N ARG A 256 -2.97 -10.18 12.99
CA ARG A 256 -2.86 -11.00 11.78
C ARG A 256 -1.40 -11.37 11.57
N GLU A 257 -1.17 -12.48 10.86
CA GLU A 257 0.16 -12.77 10.35
C GLU A 257 0.47 -11.82 9.18
N PRO A 258 1.65 -11.17 9.15
CA PRO A 258 2.06 -10.36 8.00
C PRO A 258 2.17 -11.24 6.75
N TRP A 259 1.86 -10.69 5.58
CA TRP A 259 2.03 -11.39 4.31
C TRP A 259 3.52 -11.53 3.93
N ARG A 260 3.78 -12.33 2.90
CA ARG A 260 5.14 -12.69 2.47
C ARG A 260 5.93 -11.47 2.01
N ASP A 261 5.29 -10.51 1.35
CA ASP A 261 5.85 -9.21 0.97
C ASP A 261 6.20 -8.36 2.20
N GLU A 262 5.27 -8.19 3.15
CA GLU A 262 5.53 -7.47 4.41
C GLU A 262 6.73 -8.04 5.17
N ARG A 263 6.80 -9.37 5.31
CA ARG A 263 7.94 -10.04 5.96
C ARG A 263 9.24 -9.81 5.20
N SER A 264 9.21 -9.77 3.87
CA SER A 264 10.39 -9.54 3.04
C SER A 264 10.93 -8.12 3.21
N MET A 265 10.04 -7.12 3.20
CA MET A 265 10.44 -5.73 3.41
C MET A 265 10.94 -5.48 4.83
N ALA A 266 10.30 -6.09 5.84
CA ALA A 266 10.76 -6.03 7.23
C ALA A 266 12.13 -6.70 7.43
N LEU A 267 12.40 -7.81 6.74
CA LEU A 267 13.70 -8.49 6.78
C LEU A 267 14.81 -7.60 6.20
N VAL A 268 14.53 -6.90 5.09
CA VAL A 268 15.47 -5.95 4.48
C VAL A 268 15.75 -4.78 5.41
N GLU A 269 14.70 -4.17 5.98
CA GLU A 269 14.86 -3.07 6.93
C GLU A 269 15.71 -3.51 8.13
N GLN A 270 15.41 -4.69 8.71
CA GLN A 270 16.21 -5.26 9.79
C GLN A 270 17.68 -5.45 9.38
N HIS A 271 17.93 -5.97 8.18
CA HIS A 271 19.29 -6.22 7.68
C HIS A 271 20.09 -4.92 7.58
N LEU A 272 19.49 -3.86 7.03
CA LEU A 272 20.13 -2.55 6.89
C LEU A 272 20.35 -1.84 8.22
N GLN A 273 19.44 -2.02 9.20
CA GLN A 273 19.56 -1.40 10.51
C GLN A 273 20.60 -2.08 11.40
N ARG A 274 20.63 -3.42 11.43
CA ARG A 274 21.50 -4.18 12.34
C ARG A 274 22.90 -4.44 11.79
N ARG A 275 23.04 -4.60 10.47
CA ARG A 275 24.30 -4.99 9.81
C ARG A 275 24.96 -6.23 10.44
N ASP A 276 24.13 -7.22 10.78
CA ASP A 276 24.55 -8.50 11.34
C ASP A 276 23.97 -9.69 10.54
N ASP A 277 24.34 -10.91 10.94
CA ASP A 277 23.91 -12.15 10.29
C ASP A 277 22.49 -12.60 10.66
N SER A 278 21.72 -11.81 11.42
CA SER A 278 20.38 -12.22 11.87
C SER A 278 19.40 -12.39 10.71
N ALA A 279 19.43 -11.47 9.74
CA ALA A 279 18.55 -11.55 8.57
C ALA A 279 18.95 -12.73 7.65
N ALA A 280 20.25 -12.95 7.45
CA ALA A 280 20.76 -14.05 6.65
C ALA A 280 20.39 -15.42 7.26
N ARG A 281 20.50 -15.57 8.58
CA ARG A 281 20.05 -16.80 9.28
C ARG A 281 18.56 -17.06 9.11
N GLN A 282 17.72 -16.02 9.28
CA GLN A 282 16.27 -16.16 9.06
C GLN A 282 15.94 -16.59 7.63
N LEU A 283 16.61 -16.01 6.63
CA LEU A 283 16.39 -16.37 5.23
C LEU A 283 16.86 -17.80 4.92
N ALA A 284 17.96 -18.24 5.52
CA ALA A 284 18.47 -19.60 5.36
C ALA A 284 17.56 -20.67 6.00
N GLU A 285 16.98 -20.37 7.16
CA GLU A 285 16.11 -21.30 7.89
C GLU A 285 14.69 -21.36 7.30
N ARG A 286 14.18 -20.24 6.76
CA ARG A 286 12.77 -20.06 6.40
C ARG A 286 12.58 -19.36 5.05
N SER A 287 13.37 -19.72 4.04
CA SER A 287 13.38 -19.00 2.74
C SER A 287 12.01 -18.91 2.06
N THR A 288 11.14 -19.91 2.24
CA THR A 288 9.77 -19.92 1.68
C THR A 288 8.87 -18.84 2.27
N ASP A 289 9.20 -18.31 3.45
CA ASP A 289 8.41 -17.29 4.13
C ASP A 289 8.69 -15.87 3.62
N PHE A 290 9.66 -15.72 2.70
CA PHE A 290 10.09 -14.45 2.12
C PHE A 290 10.14 -14.54 0.59
N HIS A 291 9.88 -13.45 -0.11
CA HIS A 291 10.11 -13.31 -1.55
C HIS A 291 11.59 -12.96 -1.77
N VAL A 292 12.44 -13.97 -1.93
CA VAL A 292 13.88 -13.78 -2.17
C VAL A 292 14.12 -12.96 -3.44
N GLU A 293 13.32 -13.21 -4.48
CA GLU A 293 13.42 -12.51 -5.76
C GLU A 293 13.08 -11.02 -5.61
N LEU A 294 12.09 -10.69 -4.77
CA LEU A 294 11.76 -9.30 -4.43
C LEU A 294 12.93 -8.63 -3.70
N ILE A 295 13.56 -9.31 -2.74
CA ILE A 295 14.73 -8.78 -2.00
C ILE A 295 15.89 -8.51 -2.99
N GLY A 296 16.22 -9.47 -3.86
CA GLY A 296 17.27 -9.30 -4.85
C GLY A 296 16.99 -8.16 -5.84
N MET A 297 15.75 -8.09 -6.35
CA MET A 297 15.29 -7.02 -7.23
C MET A 297 15.36 -5.65 -6.56
N LEU A 298 14.97 -5.56 -5.28
CA LEU A 298 15.01 -4.32 -4.50
C LEU A 298 16.45 -3.78 -4.43
N GLY A 299 17.42 -4.62 -4.07
CA GLY A 299 18.83 -4.23 -4.05
C GLY A 299 19.35 -3.85 -5.44
N TYR A 300 18.98 -4.60 -6.48
CA TYR A 300 19.34 -4.30 -7.86
C TYR A 300 18.82 -2.93 -8.32
N VAL A 301 17.55 -2.64 -8.07
CA VAL A 301 16.93 -1.38 -8.48
C VAL A 301 17.47 -0.20 -7.65
N GLN A 302 17.67 -0.38 -6.35
CA GLN A 302 18.31 0.66 -5.52
C GLN A 302 19.73 0.99 -5.98
N LEU A 303 20.50 0.01 -6.49
CA LEU A 303 21.82 0.29 -7.08
C LEU A 303 21.72 1.17 -8.33
N GLN A 304 20.67 1.01 -9.13
CA GLN A 304 20.46 1.83 -10.33
C GLN A 304 20.15 3.28 -9.97
N GLY A 305 19.40 3.51 -8.89
CA GLY A 305 19.06 4.84 -8.36
C GLY A 305 20.12 5.46 -7.44
N ALA A 306 21.10 4.69 -6.97
CA ALA A 306 22.08 5.14 -5.99
C ALA A 306 22.93 6.34 -6.48
N ALA A 307 22.87 7.44 -5.75
CA ALA A 307 23.58 8.68 -5.96
C ALA A 307 24.88 8.81 -5.13
N ASP A 308 25.01 8.05 -4.04
CA ASP A 308 26.19 8.10 -3.16
C ASP A 308 26.65 6.72 -2.68
N GLY A 309 27.82 6.69 -2.02
CA GLY A 309 28.44 5.46 -1.53
C GLY A 309 27.64 4.75 -0.43
N THR A 310 26.83 5.46 0.35
CA THR A 310 25.96 4.85 1.36
C THR A 310 24.86 4.05 0.68
N GLN A 311 24.18 4.66 -0.30
CA GLN A 311 23.13 4.00 -1.08
C GLN A 311 23.67 2.81 -1.88
N VAL A 312 24.86 2.93 -2.47
CA VAL A 312 25.53 1.79 -3.13
C VAL A 312 25.83 0.68 -2.13
N SER A 313 26.31 1.01 -0.92
CA SER A 313 26.60 0.03 0.13
C SER A 313 25.33 -0.68 0.62
N ASP A 314 24.21 0.02 0.69
CA ASP A 314 22.92 -0.53 1.12
C ASP A 314 22.35 -1.47 0.06
N ALA A 315 22.32 -1.02 -1.20
CA ALA A 315 21.94 -1.85 -2.33
C ALA A 315 22.79 -3.13 -2.40
N LEU A 316 24.12 -3.02 -2.21
CA LEU A 316 25.02 -4.16 -2.15
C LEU A 316 24.65 -5.15 -1.04
N ALA A 317 24.40 -4.65 0.18
CA ALA A 317 24.02 -5.49 1.31
C ALA A 317 22.72 -6.26 1.03
N ILE A 318 21.70 -5.60 0.48
CA ILE A 318 20.42 -6.23 0.11
C ILE A 318 20.64 -7.33 -0.94
N MET A 319 21.39 -7.04 -2.01
CA MET A 319 21.67 -8.05 -3.05
C MET A 319 22.44 -9.25 -2.48
N GLN A 320 23.41 -9.00 -1.59
CA GLN A 320 24.17 -10.06 -0.93
C GLN A 320 23.31 -10.91 0.01
N LEU A 321 22.29 -10.34 0.65
CA LEU A 321 21.32 -11.09 1.46
C LEU A 321 20.53 -12.09 0.61
N ALA A 322 20.05 -11.68 -0.58
CA ALA A 322 19.26 -12.55 -1.45
C ALA A 322 20.09 -13.59 -2.22
N ARG A 323 21.31 -13.22 -2.62
CA ARG A 323 22.18 -14.00 -3.54
C ARG A 323 22.29 -15.50 -3.21
N PRO A 324 22.49 -15.96 -1.96
CA PRO A 324 22.64 -17.39 -1.68
C PRO A 324 21.40 -18.23 -2.03
N HIS A 325 20.24 -17.59 -2.16
CA HIS A 325 18.95 -18.22 -2.37
C HIS A 325 18.37 -18.00 -3.77
N MET A 326 19.11 -17.32 -4.67
CA MET A 326 18.68 -17.08 -6.04
C MET A 326 19.84 -17.26 -7.03
N GLN A 327 19.55 -17.91 -8.16
CA GLN A 327 20.51 -18.09 -9.26
C GLN A 327 20.18 -17.09 -10.37
N GLU A 328 20.59 -15.83 -10.19
CA GLU A 328 20.36 -14.76 -11.16
C GLU A 328 21.70 -14.09 -11.54
N PRO A 329 22.26 -14.39 -12.71
CA PRO A 329 23.57 -13.87 -13.13
C PRO A 329 23.63 -12.34 -13.19
N ARG A 330 22.51 -11.67 -13.51
CA ARG A 330 22.46 -10.21 -13.51
C ARG A 330 22.64 -9.62 -12.12
N LEU A 331 22.21 -10.33 -11.08
CA LEU A 331 22.46 -9.92 -9.70
C LEU A 331 23.96 -9.97 -9.38
N ASP A 332 24.66 -11.02 -9.84
CA ASP A 332 26.11 -11.12 -9.65
C ASP A 332 26.88 -9.99 -10.35
N VAL A 333 26.43 -9.57 -11.54
CA VAL A 333 26.98 -8.41 -12.26
C VAL A 333 26.73 -7.12 -11.48
N ALA A 334 25.52 -6.92 -10.95
CA ALA A 334 25.19 -5.75 -10.15
C ALA A 334 25.97 -5.68 -8.82
N ILE A 335 26.18 -6.82 -8.16
CA ILE A 335 27.05 -6.90 -6.97
C ILE A 335 28.48 -6.46 -7.33
N ALA A 336 29.02 -6.89 -8.47
CA ALA A 336 30.35 -6.45 -8.92
C ALA A 336 30.38 -4.94 -9.25
N ASP A 337 29.34 -4.41 -9.90
CA ASP A 337 29.19 -2.96 -10.15
C ASP A 337 29.19 -2.17 -8.84
N ALA A 338 28.43 -2.62 -7.84
CA ALA A 338 28.42 -1.98 -6.53
C ALA A 338 29.79 -2.00 -5.85
N HIS A 339 30.52 -3.12 -5.89
CA HIS A 339 31.90 -3.19 -5.39
C HIS A 339 32.80 -2.17 -6.11
N TRP A 340 32.70 -2.05 -7.44
CA TRP A 340 33.49 -1.10 -8.20
C TRP A 340 33.16 0.36 -7.88
N ARG A 341 31.86 0.71 -7.78
CA ARG A 341 31.41 2.05 -7.35
C ARG A 341 31.86 2.41 -5.94
N LEU A 342 32.13 1.42 -5.09
CA LEU A 342 32.73 1.59 -3.75
C LEU A 342 34.27 1.60 -3.76
N GLY A 343 34.91 1.63 -4.93
CA GLY A 343 36.37 1.65 -5.07
C GLY A 343 37.05 0.28 -4.89
N ARG A 344 36.27 -0.81 -4.80
CA ARG A 344 36.77 -2.19 -4.60
C ARG A 344 37.05 -2.87 -5.95
N THR A 345 37.84 -2.22 -6.81
CA THR A 345 38.04 -2.61 -8.22
C THR A 345 38.61 -4.02 -8.39
N ILE A 346 39.57 -4.45 -7.55
CA ILE A 346 40.15 -5.80 -7.62
C ILE A 346 39.06 -6.85 -7.40
N GLN A 347 38.30 -6.72 -6.31
CA GLN A 347 37.21 -7.63 -5.96
C GLN A 347 36.14 -7.69 -7.06
N ALA A 348 35.75 -6.53 -7.61
CA ALA A 348 34.77 -6.46 -8.69
C ALA A 348 35.25 -7.21 -9.95
N ARG A 349 36.51 -7.02 -10.34
CA ARG A 349 37.11 -7.69 -11.50
C ARG A 349 37.20 -9.20 -11.32
N GLU A 350 37.69 -9.66 -10.16
CA GLU A 350 37.77 -11.10 -9.84
C GLU A 350 36.40 -11.77 -9.90
N GLN A 351 35.37 -11.12 -9.34
CA GLN A 351 34.00 -11.63 -9.39
C GLN A 351 33.46 -11.74 -10.83
N LEU A 352 33.71 -10.73 -11.68
CA LEU A 352 33.27 -10.75 -13.08
C LEU A 352 34.00 -11.81 -13.91
N LEU A 353 35.30 -12.01 -13.69
CA LEU A 353 36.07 -13.04 -14.37
C LEU A 353 35.55 -14.44 -13.99
N ALA A 354 35.36 -14.71 -12.70
CA ALA A 354 34.80 -15.97 -12.23
C ALA A 354 33.36 -16.21 -12.74
N LEU A 355 32.57 -15.15 -12.92
CA LEU A 355 31.24 -15.24 -13.52
C LEU A 355 31.31 -15.58 -15.02
N LEU A 356 32.22 -14.95 -15.76
CA LEU A 356 32.42 -15.18 -17.20
C LEU A 356 33.02 -16.56 -17.52
N GLU A 357 33.81 -17.15 -16.61
CA GLU A 357 34.26 -18.54 -16.74
C GLU A 357 33.07 -19.51 -16.76
N LYS A 358 32.05 -19.24 -15.94
CA LYS A 358 30.82 -20.05 -15.89
C LYS A 358 29.83 -19.69 -16.99
N GLN A 359 29.78 -18.40 -17.37
CA GLN A 359 28.82 -17.86 -18.33
C GLN A 359 29.49 -16.92 -19.35
N PRO A 360 30.19 -17.48 -20.36
CA PRO A 360 30.97 -16.68 -21.31
C PRO A 360 30.15 -15.74 -22.19
N GLN A 361 28.82 -15.92 -22.27
CA GLN A 361 27.91 -15.12 -23.09
C GLN A 361 27.29 -13.93 -22.34
N LEU A 362 27.67 -13.68 -21.08
CA LEU A 362 27.08 -12.60 -20.29
C LEU A 362 27.67 -11.23 -20.69
N ASP A 363 27.07 -10.61 -21.71
CA ASP A 363 27.59 -9.37 -22.31
C ASP A 363 27.60 -8.18 -21.35
N GLU A 364 26.63 -8.11 -20.42
CA GLU A 364 26.60 -7.11 -19.36
C GLU A 364 27.86 -7.19 -18.47
N ALA A 365 28.33 -8.40 -18.15
CA ALA A 365 29.55 -8.62 -17.37
C ALA A 365 30.81 -8.20 -18.15
N LYS A 366 30.88 -8.52 -19.46
CA LYS A 366 32.00 -8.10 -20.33
C LYS A 366 32.07 -6.58 -20.44
N ALA A 367 30.92 -5.94 -20.67
CA ALA A 367 30.82 -4.49 -20.80
C ALA A 367 31.26 -3.78 -19.51
N LEU A 368 30.84 -4.31 -18.35
CA LEU A 368 31.25 -3.77 -17.06
C LEU A 368 32.76 -3.97 -16.83
N LEU A 369 33.31 -5.15 -17.11
CA LEU A 369 34.74 -5.44 -16.97
C LEU A 369 35.61 -4.53 -17.86
N ALA A 370 35.15 -4.23 -19.08
CA ALA A 370 35.84 -3.33 -20.01
C ALA A 370 35.94 -1.89 -19.49
N ARG A 371 34.95 -1.43 -18.71
CA ARG A 371 34.97 -0.10 -18.07
C ARG A 371 35.95 0.00 -16.91
N MET A 372 36.43 -1.14 -16.37
CA MET A 372 37.38 -1.22 -15.27
C MET A 372 38.84 -1.40 -15.74
N GLN A 373 39.15 -1.09 -17.00
CA GLN A 373 40.53 -1.09 -17.48
C GLN A 373 41.33 0.05 -16.80
N PRO A 374 42.63 -0.18 -16.51
CA PRO A 374 43.46 0.74 -15.73
C PRO A 374 43.62 2.13 -16.36
#